data_AF-A0A0N4TAD6-F1
#
_entry.id   AF-A0A0N4TAD6-F1
#
_cell.length_a   1.000
_cell.length_b   1.000
_cell.length_c   1.000
_cell.angle_alpha   90.00
_cell.angle_beta   90.00
_cell.angle_gamma   90.00
#
_symmetry.space_group_name_H-M   'P 1'
#
loop_
_entity.id
_entity.type
_entity.pdbx_description
1 polymer ?
#
loop_
_entity_poly.entity_id
_entity_poly.type
_entity_poly.pdbx_seq_one_letter_code
_entity_poly.pdbx_strand_id
1 'polypeptide(L)'
;MQLVAHNPSQFGAESDLLQPLQRLITSIDQSIMKANLYKNCCKQMFERNLQEDHQFNERMKGITIEMFEKWDRVATDDMPDKRKLMAIVALALCHMFMFEKVDKKMMRTIWNSYKKLPTFHLYGYVIWSPCEFMLENLTEVDRVIDKKMIAAMIAAKSAQFIQNMEALPREAANAVNVVSEISFIGEISIF
;
A
#
# COMPACT_ATOMS: atom_id res chain seq x y z
N MET A 1 -22.37 12.02 -0.46
CA MET A 1 -22.70 13.46 -0.32
C MET A 1 -23.66 14.01 -1.38
N GLN A 2 -23.90 13.33 -2.51
CA GLN A 2 -24.93 13.76 -3.48
C GLN A 2 -26.36 13.72 -2.90
N LEU A 3 -26.63 12.82 -1.96
CA LEU A 3 -27.92 12.72 -1.27
C LEU A 3 -28.25 13.94 -0.38
N VAL A 4 -27.25 14.57 0.23
CA VAL A 4 -27.44 15.75 1.11
C VAL A 4 -27.64 17.03 0.29
N ALA A 5 -26.96 17.14 -0.86
CA ALA A 5 -27.14 18.26 -1.77
C ALA A 5 -28.55 18.32 -2.38
N HIS A 6 -29.24 17.17 -2.48
CA HIS A 6 -30.59 17.09 -3.01
C HIS A 6 -31.69 17.39 -1.99
N ASN A 7 -31.43 17.34 -0.68
CA ASN A 7 -32.41 17.71 0.37
C ASN A 7 -31.74 18.18 1.68
N PRO A 8 -31.19 19.41 1.73
CA PRO A 8 -30.46 19.94 2.90
C PRO A 8 -31.33 20.09 4.16
N SER A 9 -32.62 20.41 3.97
CA SER A 9 -33.60 20.65 5.03
C SER A 9 -33.88 19.43 5.90
N GLN A 10 -33.73 18.21 5.35
CA GLN A 10 -33.98 16.96 6.08
C GLN A 10 -32.88 16.64 7.12
N PHE A 11 -31.72 17.28 7.00
CA PHE A 11 -30.55 17.02 7.85
C PHE A 11 -30.19 18.21 8.77
N GLY A 12 -31.04 19.25 8.82
CA GLY A 12 -30.77 20.45 9.63
C GLY A 12 -29.51 21.21 9.20
N ALA A 13 -29.00 20.95 8.00
CA ALA A 13 -27.81 21.59 7.46
C ALA A 13 -28.25 22.83 6.69
N GLU A 14 -28.11 24.01 7.32
CA GLU A 14 -28.24 25.28 6.60
C GLU A 14 -27.24 25.28 5.43
N SER A 15 -27.78 25.48 4.22
CA SER A 15 -27.10 25.30 2.93
C SER A 15 -25.73 25.99 2.83
N ASP A 16 -25.54 27.07 3.58
CA ASP A 16 -24.36 27.93 3.52
C ASP A 16 -23.10 27.29 4.13
N LEU A 17 -23.25 26.32 5.04
CA LEU A 17 -22.13 25.60 5.67
C LEU A 17 -21.72 24.33 4.91
N LEU A 18 -22.57 23.82 4.02
CA LEU A 18 -22.30 22.61 3.23
C LEU A 18 -21.14 22.83 2.24
N GLN A 19 -21.07 23.99 1.59
CA GLN A 19 -19.98 24.30 0.67
C GLN A 19 -18.62 24.43 1.38
N PRO A 20 -18.47 25.21 2.46
CA PRO A 20 -17.26 25.23 3.27
C PRO A 20 -16.85 23.85 3.78
N LEU A 21 -17.80 23.04 4.26
CA LEU A 21 -17.53 21.67 4.70
C LEU A 21 -17.05 20.78 3.54
N GLN A 22 -17.67 20.86 2.36
CA GLN A 22 -17.21 20.14 1.17
C GLN A 22 -15.80 20.56 0.74
N ARG A 23 -15.49 21.86 0.81
CA ARG A 23 -14.14 22.38 0.53
C ARG A 23 -13.13 21.89 1.56
N LEU A 24 -13.51 21.87 2.85
CA LEU A 24 -12.66 21.34 3.91
C LEU A 24 -12.41 19.84 3.73
N ILE A 25 -13.44 19.04 3.48
CA ILE A 25 -13.31 17.60 3.22
C ILE A 25 -12.44 17.37 1.99
N THR A 26 -12.64 18.15 0.91
CA THR A 26 -11.81 18.06 -0.29
C THR A 26 -10.37 18.47 -0.01
N SER A 27 -10.15 19.48 0.83
CA SER A 27 -8.80 19.93 1.22
C SER A 27 -8.11 18.89 2.12
N ILE A 28 -8.84 18.28 3.05
CA ILE A 28 -8.36 17.18 3.89
C ILE A 28 -8.05 15.96 3.01
N ASP A 29 -8.92 15.60 2.07
CA ASP A 29 -8.70 14.53 1.10
C ASP A 29 -7.45 14.79 0.24
N GLN A 30 -7.27 16.03 -0.24
CA GLN A 30 -6.07 16.43 -0.99
C GLN A 30 -4.79 16.45 -0.14
N SER A 31 -4.88 16.77 1.14
CA SER A 31 -3.74 16.90 2.05
C SER A 31 -3.35 15.56 2.69
N ILE A 32 -4.33 14.71 2.99
CA ILE A 32 -4.17 13.44 3.71
C ILE A 32 -4.27 12.25 2.75
N MET A 33 -5.31 12.17 1.93
CA MET A 33 -5.61 10.96 1.13
C MET A 33 -4.88 10.91 -0.21
N LYS A 34 -4.55 12.05 -0.83
CA LYS A 34 -3.82 12.10 -2.12
C LYS A 34 -2.29 12.00 -2.02
N ALA A 35 -1.76 11.16 -1.12
CA ALA A 35 -0.34 10.80 -1.03
C ALA A 35 0.67 11.96 -0.81
N ASN A 36 0.20 13.20 -0.61
CA ASN A 36 1.09 14.34 -0.33
C ASN A 36 1.74 14.22 1.04
N LEU A 37 1.10 13.57 2.01
CA LEU A 37 1.65 13.45 3.37
C LEU A 37 3.01 12.73 3.36
N TYR A 38 3.09 11.60 2.64
CA TYR A 38 4.33 10.86 2.47
C TYR A 38 5.40 11.68 1.72
N LYS A 39 5.05 12.20 0.54
CA LYS A 39 5.95 13.00 -0.29
C LYS A 39 6.44 14.25 0.43
N ASN A 40 5.57 14.93 1.16
CA ASN A 40 5.91 16.12 1.94
C ASN A 40 6.85 15.75 3.08
N CYS A 41 6.62 14.63 3.80
CA CYS A 41 7.56 14.14 4.80
C CYS A 41 8.94 13.86 4.21
N CYS A 42 9.03 13.19 3.06
CA CYS A 42 10.32 12.92 2.41
C CYS A 42 11.03 14.18 1.90
N LYS A 43 10.27 15.23 1.58
CA LYS A 43 10.79 16.52 1.09
C LYS A 43 11.02 17.55 2.20
N GLN A 44 10.75 17.21 3.46
CA GLN A 44 11.14 18.07 4.56
C GLN A 44 12.66 18.24 4.53
N MET A 45 13.13 19.46 4.79
CA MET A 45 14.55 19.77 4.82
C MET A 45 15.18 19.06 6.02
N PHE A 46 15.76 17.88 5.79
CA PHE A 46 16.49 17.14 6.82
C PHE A 46 17.86 17.78 7.08
N GLU A 47 18.64 18.06 6.02
CA GLU A 47 19.93 18.76 6.05
C GLU A 47 20.18 19.50 4.72
N ARG A 48 21.05 20.53 4.73
CA ARG A 48 21.48 21.19 3.48
C ARG A 48 22.38 20.26 2.67
N ASN A 49 22.19 20.23 1.35
CA ASN A 49 23.03 19.51 0.38
C ASN A 49 23.09 17.98 0.56
N LEU A 50 22.08 17.35 1.15
CA LEU A 50 22.02 15.89 1.31
C LEU A 50 22.18 15.14 -0.02
N GLN A 51 21.68 15.71 -1.12
CA GLN A 51 21.88 15.23 -2.50
C GLN A 51 23.35 15.09 -2.94
N GLU A 52 24.29 15.77 -2.26
CA GLU A 52 25.74 15.71 -2.54
C GLU A 52 26.45 14.64 -1.70
N ASP A 53 25.81 14.08 -0.67
CA ASP A 53 26.38 13.00 0.13
C ASP A 53 26.26 11.65 -0.58
N HIS A 54 27.26 11.37 -1.41
CA HIS A 54 27.38 10.12 -2.16
C HIS A 54 27.50 8.88 -1.27
N GLN A 55 28.14 8.99 -0.11
CA GLN A 55 28.34 7.86 0.79
C GLN A 55 27.01 7.46 1.44
N PHE A 56 26.25 8.45 1.89
CA PHE A 56 24.93 8.22 2.46
C PHE A 56 23.94 7.71 1.41
N ASN A 57 23.98 8.25 0.19
CA ASN A 57 23.19 7.76 -0.93
C ASN A 57 23.38 6.26 -1.18
N GLU A 58 24.63 5.82 -1.39
CA GLU A 58 24.91 4.41 -1.65
C GLU A 58 24.62 3.52 -0.45
N ARG A 59 24.83 4.01 0.79
CA ARG A 59 24.48 3.27 1.99
C ARG A 59 22.97 3.06 2.14
N MET A 60 22.17 4.09 1.94
CA MET A 60 20.71 4.02 2.03
C MET A 60 20.14 3.09 0.96
N LYS A 61 20.65 3.20 -0.28
CA LYS A 61 20.32 2.28 -1.37
C LYS A 61 20.70 0.84 -1.03
N GLY A 62 21.92 0.61 -0.56
CA GLY A 62 22.42 -0.73 -0.20
C GLY A 62 21.54 -1.40 0.86
N ILE A 63 21.23 -0.67 1.94
CA ILE A 63 20.33 -1.18 3.01
C ILE A 63 18.94 -1.46 2.46
N THR A 64 18.39 -0.59 1.61
CA THR A 64 17.05 -0.79 1.03
C THR A 64 16.99 -2.06 0.16
N ILE A 65 18.02 -2.28 -0.66
CA ILE A 65 18.15 -3.48 -1.49
C ILE A 65 18.31 -4.73 -0.61
N GLU A 66 19.18 -4.69 0.39
CA GLU A 66 19.39 -5.81 1.32
C GLU A 66 18.11 -6.17 2.09
N MET A 67 17.34 -5.15 2.53
CA MET A 67 16.04 -5.37 3.16
C MET A 67 15.06 -6.04 2.21
N PHE A 68 15.04 -5.64 0.94
CA PHE A 68 14.22 -6.27 -0.09
C PHE A 68 14.62 -7.71 -0.35
N GLU A 69 15.91 -8.00 -0.54
CA GLU A 69 16.40 -9.36 -0.79
C GLU A 69 16.08 -10.30 0.37
N LYS A 70 16.23 -9.82 1.61
CA LYS A 70 15.82 -10.57 2.81
C LYS A 70 14.31 -10.82 2.82
N TRP A 71 13.51 -9.82 2.46
CA TRP A 71 12.06 -9.97 2.38
C TRP A 71 11.65 -10.95 1.26
N ASP A 72 12.25 -10.86 0.09
CA ASP A 72 11.93 -11.70 -1.09
C ASP A 72 12.27 -13.18 -0.85
N ARG A 73 13.38 -13.44 -0.15
CA ARG A 73 13.73 -14.79 0.30
C ARG A 73 12.68 -15.35 1.26
N VAL A 74 12.30 -14.59 2.30
CA VAL A 74 11.27 -15.03 3.26
C VAL A 74 9.92 -15.22 2.57
N ALA A 75 9.52 -14.30 1.70
CA ALA A 75 8.27 -14.37 0.94
C ALA A 75 8.22 -15.54 -0.07
N THR A 76 9.34 -16.22 -0.32
CA THR A 76 9.41 -17.42 -1.14
C THR A 76 9.13 -18.68 -0.33
N ASP A 77 9.63 -18.74 0.89
CA ASP A 77 9.55 -19.93 1.74
C ASP A 77 8.39 -19.85 2.76
N ASP A 78 7.90 -18.65 3.06
CA ASP A 78 6.90 -18.35 4.10
C ASP A 78 5.99 -17.16 3.71
N MET A 79 5.07 -16.78 4.60
CA MET A 79 4.11 -15.70 4.43
C MET A 79 4.84 -14.34 4.24
N PRO A 80 4.57 -13.62 3.13
CA PRO A 80 5.18 -12.32 2.88
C PRO A 80 4.80 -11.27 3.94
N ASP A 81 5.79 -10.63 4.57
CA ASP A 81 5.57 -9.57 5.56
C ASP A 81 5.12 -8.28 4.88
N LYS A 82 3.83 -7.95 5.06
CA LYS A 82 3.15 -6.77 4.52
C LYS A 82 3.77 -5.46 4.99
N ARG A 83 4.05 -5.33 6.29
CA ARG A 83 4.54 -4.08 6.89
C ARG A 83 5.97 -3.80 6.46
N LYS A 84 6.79 -4.86 6.41
CA LYS A 84 8.17 -4.76 5.94
C LYS A 84 8.24 -4.38 4.46
N LEU A 85 7.40 -4.97 3.60
CA LEU A 85 7.33 -4.58 2.20
C LEU A 85 6.95 -3.10 2.04
N MET A 86 5.93 -2.65 2.77
CA MET A 86 5.51 -1.24 2.76
C MET A 86 6.66 -0.30 3.16
N ALA A 87 7.43 -0.65 4.20
CA ALA A 87 8.58 0.12 4.63
C ALA A 87 9.70 0.15 3.56
N ILE A 88 9.96 -0.97 2.89
CA ILE A 88 10.95 -1.06 1.80
C ILE A 88 10.56 -0.17 0.62
N VAL A 89 9.30 -0.26 0.19
CA VAL A 89 8.77 0.54 -0.94
C VAL A 89 8.81 2.02 -0.60
N ALA A 90 8.42 2.39 0.62
CA ALA A 90 8.57 3.75 1.12
C ALA A 90 10.05 4.16 1.08
N LEU A 91 10.95 3.44 1.74
CA LEU A 91 12.39 3.79 1.75
C LEU A 91 12.99 3.99 0.36
N ALA A 92 12.62 3.19 -0.63
CA ALA A 92 13.07 3.36 -2.01
C ALA A 92 12.59 4.67 -2.65
N LEU A 93 11.32 5.02 -2.45
CA LEU A 93 10.78 6.32 -2.91
C LEU A 93 11.34 7.49 -2.11
N CYS A 94 11.59 7.29 -0.81
CA CYS A 94 12.21 8.28 0.07
C CYS A 94 13.62 8.61 -0.42
N HIS A 95 14.42 7.59 -0.74
CA HIS A 95 15.74 7.73 -1.35
C HIS A 95 15.67 8.61 -2.61
N MET A 96 14.75 8.32 -3.52
CA MET A 96 14.56 9.14 -4.72
C MET A 96 14.22 10.59 -4.41
N PHE A 97 13.35 10.85 -3.41
CA PHE A 97 13.01 12.22 -3.01
C PHE A 97 14.15 12.95 -2.33
N MET A 98 14.94 12.27 -1.51
CA MET A 98 16.05 12.85 -0.75
C MET A 98 17.26 13.19 -1.62
N PHE A 99 17.56 12.37 -2.63
CA PHE A 99 18.73 12.57 -3.50
C PHE A 99 18.38 13.12 -4.89
N GLU A 100 17.09 13.38 -5.13
CA GLU A 100 16.54 13.86 -6.41
C GLU A 100 16.97 13.01 -7.62
N LYS A 101 17.22 11.72 -7.39
CA LYS A 101 17.76 10.78 -8.38
C LYS A 101 17.01 9.47 -8.32
N VAL A 102 16.66 8.94 -9.49
CA VAL A 102 15.98 7.64 -9.60
C VAL A 102 16.99 6.53 -9.85
N ASP A 103 17.18 5.64 -8.87
CA ASP A 103 17.90 4.39 -9.12
C ASP A 103 16.96 3.38 -9.81
N LYS A 104 17.04 3.33 -11.14
CA LYS A 104 16.16 2.49 -11.97
C LYS A 104 16.29 1.00 -11.62
N LYS A 105 17.48 0.54 -11.22
CA LYS A 105 17.72 -0.87 -10.89
C LYS A 105 17.00 -1.22 -9.60
N MET A 106 17.20 -0.43 -8.55
CA MET A 106 16.50 -0.60 -7.26
C MET A 106 14.99 -0.56 -7.43
N MET A 107 14.47 0.43 -8.17
CA MET A 107 13.02 0.55 -8.40
C MET A 107 12.44 -0.64 -9.15
N ARG A 108 13.11 -1.13 -10.21
CA ARG A 108 12.67 -2.34 -10.93
C ARG A 108 12.80 -3.61 -10.09
N THR A 109 13.83 -3.71 -9.24
CA THR A 109 13.99 -4.84 -8.32
C THR A 109 12.81 -4.90 -7.35
N ILE A 110 12.50 -3.80 -6.66
CA ILE A 110 11.41 -3.73 -5.68
C ILE A 110 10.04 -3.85 -6.36
N TRP A 111 9.89 -3.34 -7.59
CA TRP A 111 8.68 -3.54 -8.38
C TRP A 111 8.30 -5.01 -8.51
N ASN A 112 9.27 -5.93 -8.62
CA ASN A 112 8.97 -7.36 -8.74
C ASN A 112 8.28 -7.98 -7.50
N SER A 113 8.13 -7.25 -6.40
CA SER A 113 7.35 -7.67 -5.23
C SER A 113 5.92 -8.12 -5.59
N TYR A 114 5.32 -7.58 -6.65
CA TYR A 114 3.97 -7.99 -7.09
C TYR A 114 3.87 -9.48 -7.39
N LYS A 115 4.98 -10.16 -7.71
CA LYS A 115 4.99 -11.61 -8.00
C LYS A 115 4.70 -12.45 -6.76
N LYS A 116 4.96 -11.91 -5.58
CA LYS A 116 4.80 -12.58 -4.28
C LYS A 116 3.63 -12.00 -3.51
N LEU A 117 3.50 -10.67 -3.51
CA LEU A 117 2.47 -9.96 -2.78
C LEU A 117 1.97 -8.75 -3.61
N PRO A 118 1.05 -8.97 -4.57
CA PRO A 118 0.52 -7.90 -5.41
C PRO A 118 -0.31 -6.88 -4.63
N THR A 119 -1.17 -7.36 -3.74
CA THR A 119 -2.01 -6.51 -2.88
C THR A 119 -2.21 -7.12 -1.51
N PHE A 120 -2.51 -6.27 -0.52
CA PHE A 120 -2.89 -6.71 0.82
C PHE A 120 -3.74 -5.68 1.56
N HIS A 121 -4.50 -6.15 2.54
CA HIS A 121 -5.22 -5.29 3.46
C HIS A 121 -4.25 -4.58 4.41
N LEU A 122 -4.31 -3.25 4.43
CA LEU A 122 -3.60 -2.39 5.38
C LEU A 122 -4.35 -2.34 6.71
N TYR A 123 -5.64 -1.98 6.63
CA TYR A 123 -6.55 -1.91 7.76
C TYR A 123 -8.00 -2.00 7.27
N GLY A 124 -8.77 -2.93 7.81
CA GLY A 124 -10.15 -3.19 7.37
C GLY A 124 -10.24 -3.39 5.85
N TYR A 125 -11.06 -2.58 5.18
CA TYR A 125 -11.29 -2.64 3.73
C TYR A 125 -10.26 -1.85 2.91
N VAL A 126 -9.28 -1.20 3.55
CA VAL A 126 -8.23 -0.46 2.85
C VAL A 126 -7.23 -1.47 2.27
N ILE A 127 -7.27 -1.65 0.96
CA ILE A 127 -6.32 -2.47 0.21
C ILE A 127 -5.19 -1.57 -0.29
N TRP A 128 -3.97 -2.03 -0.13
CA TRP A 128 -2.78 -1.35 -0.60
C TRP A 128 -2.02 -2.22 -1.60
N SER A 129 -1.46 -1.58 -2.63
CA SER A 129 -0.61 -2.20 -3.65
C SER A 129 0.76 -1.51 -3.67
N PRO A 130 1.86 -2.28 -3.51
CA PRO A 130 3.22 -1.75 -3.65
C PRO A 130 3.42 -1.03 -4.96
N CYS A 131 3.01 -1.64 -6.07
CA CYS A 131 3.25 -1.12 -7.40
C CYS A 131 2.38 0.09 -7.73
N GLU A 132 1.12 0.13 -7.29
CA GLU A 132 0.28 1.32 -7.49
C GLU A 132 0.82 2.49 -6.68
N PHE A 133 1.25 2.26 -5.44
CA PHE A 133 1.91 3.29 -4.63
C PHE A 133 3.19 3.80 -5.29
N MET A 134 4.00 2.92 -5.90
CA MET A 134 5.15 3.33 -6.70
C MET A 134 4.75 4.15 -7.92
N LEU A 135 3.74 3.73 -8.71
CA LEU A 135 3.28 4.47 -9.89
C LEU A 135 2.82 5.89 -9.55
N GLU A 136 2.17 6.07 -8.40
CA GLU A 136 1.67 7.37 -7.95
C GLU A 136 2.79 8.34 -7.51
N ASN A 137 3.93 7.80 -7.04
CA ASN A 137 4.96 8.61 -6.39
C ASN A 137 6.29 8.70 -7.15
N LEU A 138 6.59 7.73 -8.01
CA LEU A 138 7.85 7.62 -8.74
C LEU A 138 7.96 8.77 -9.76
N THR A 139 9.12 9.43 -9.80
CA THR A 139 9.43 10.38 -10.87
C THR A 139 9.95 9.63 -12.09
N GLU A 140 9.74 10.17 -13.29
CA GLU A 140 10.21 9.55 -14.54
C GLU A 140 9.69 8.11 -14.75
N VAL A 141 8.44 7.81 -14.35
CA VAL A 141 7.83 6.47 -14.39
C VAL A 141 8.09 5.75 -15.72
N ASP A 142 7.84 6.40 -16.86
CA ASP A 142 7.99 5.80 -18.20
C ASP A 142 9.43 5.34 -18.52
N ARG A 143 10.44 5.89 -17.84
CA ARG A 143 11.85 5.48 -17.99
C ARG A 143 12.23 4.30 -17.10
N VAL A 144 11.41 4.00 -16.09
CA VAL A 144 11.70 3.01 -15.04
C VAL A 144 10.78 1.80 -15.16
N ILE A 145 9.49 2.01 -15.46
CA ILE A 145 8.47 0.98 -15.53
C ILE A 145 7.83 1.06 -16.89
N ASP A 146 7.94 -0.02 -17.67
CA ASP A 146 7.31 -0.08 -18.99
C ASP A 146 5.88 -0.61 -18.91
N LYS A 147 5.11 -0.41 -19.99
CA LYS A 147 3.71 -0.84 -20.08
C LYS A 147 3.53 -2.35 -19.86
N LYS A 148 4.53 -3.17 -20.22
CA LYS A 148 4.48 -4.62 -20.04
C LYS A 148 4.60 -4.99 -18.56
N MET A 149 5.45 -4.28 -17.81
CA MET A 149 5.57 -4.44 -16.36
C MET A 149 4.27 -4.06 -15.65
N ILE A 150 3.59 -2.98 -16.09
CA ILE A 150 2.29 -2.58 -15.55
C ILE A 150 1.23 -3.64 -15.85
N ALA A 151 1.16 -4.12 -17.09
CA ALA A 151 0.21 -5.17 -17.48
C ALA A 151 0.42 -6.47 -16.68
N ALA A 152 1.67 -6.87 -16.46
CA ALA A 152 2.00 -8.05 -15.66
C ALA A 152 1.56 -7.91 -14.19
N MET A 153 1.75 -6.72 -13.60
CA MET A 153 1.29 -6.42 -12.25
C MET A 153 -0.24 -6.46 -12.15
N ILE A 154 -0.96 -5.85 -13.11
CA ILE A 154 -2.43 -5.88 -13.16
C ILE A 154 -2.93 -7.32 -13.25
N ALA A 155 -2.32 -8.13 -14.12
CA ALA A 155 -2.68 -9.55 -14.25
C ALA A 155 -2.48 -10.33 -12.95
N ALA A 156 -1.35 -10.11 -12.25
CA ALA A 156 -1.08 -10.76 -10.96
C ALA A 156 -2.07 -10.34 -9.87
N LYS A 157 -2.44 -9.05 -9.81
CA LYS A 157 -3.46 -8.53 -8.89
C LYS A 157 -4.83 -9.17 -9.17
N SER A 158 -5.26 -9.23 -10.42
CA SER A 158 -6.51 -9.89 -10.81
C SER A 158 -6.52 -11.38 -10.47
N ALA A 159 -5.42 -12.08 -10.74
CA ALA A 159 -5.28 -13.49 -10.40
C ALA A 159 -5.39 -13.73 -8.88
N GLN A 160 -4.75 -12.89 -8.06
CA GLN A 160 -4.85 -12.97 -6.60
C GLN A 160 -6.29 -12.79 -6.12
N PHE A 161 -7.04 -11.83 -6.68
CA PHE A 161 -8.43 -11.65 -6.31
C PHE A 161 -9.31 -12.84 -6.66
N ILE A 162 -9.14 -13.41 -7.85
CA ILE A 162 -9.86 -14.62 -8.27
C ILE A 162 -9.54 -15.77 -7.31
N GLN A 163 -8.26 -16.00 -7.02
CA GLN A 163 -7.83 -17.06 -6.09
C GLN A 163 -8.42 -16.88 -4.69
N ASN A 164 -8.45 -15.65 -4.17
CA ASN A 164 -9.06 -15.36 -2.87
C ASN A 164 -10.58 -15.62 -2.90
N MET A 165 -11.26 -15.22 -3.98
CA MET A 165 -12.70 -15.47 -4.17
C MET A 165 -13.03 -16.95 -4.21
N GLU A 166 -12.20 -17.76 -4.86
CA GLU A 166 -12.37 -19.22 -4.94
C GLU A 166 -12.00 -19.93 -3.63
N ALA A 167 -11.06 -19.38 -2.85
CA ALA A 167 -10.67 -19.92 -1.56
C ALA A 167 -11.69 -19.64 -0.45
N LEU A 168 -12.39 -18.51 -0.51
CA LEU A 168 -13.34 -18.04 0.51
C LEU A 168 -14.40 -19.08 0.90
N PRO A 169 -15.11 -19.76 -0.02
CA PRO A 169 -16.10 -20.79 0.35
C PRO A 169 -15.48 -21.94 1.14
N ARG A 170 -14.28 -22.37 0.75
CA ARG A 170 -13.54 -23.45 1.43
C ARG A 170 -13.08 -23.02 2.81
N GLU A 171 -12.56 -21.80 2.95
CA GLU A 171 -12.15 -21.24 4.23
C GLU A 171 -13.34 -21.04 5.18
N ALA A 172 -14.49 -20.58 4.67
CA ALA A 172 -15.72 -20.45 5.43
C ALA A 172 -16.22 -21.81 5.94
N ALA A 173 -16.22 -22.84 5.10
CA ALA A 173 -16.59 -24.20 5.51
C ALA A 173 -15.67 -24.76 6.60
N ASN A 174 -14.34 -24.56 6.45
CA ASN A 174 -13.37 -24.96 7.46
C ASN A 174 -13.57 -24.23 8.79
N ALA A 175 -13.84 -22.92 8.77
CA ALA A 175 -14.09 -22.14 9.96
C ALA A 175 -15.35 -22.62 10.71
N VAL A 176 -16.43 -22.95 9.98
CA VAL A 176 -17.65 -23.52 10.57
C VAL A 176 -17.36 -24.85 11.27
N ASN A 177 -16.56 -25.72 10.66
CA ASN A 177 -16.18 -27.01 11.25
C ASN A 177 -15.34 -26.85 12.53
N VAL A 178 -14.41 -25.88 12.57
CA VAL A 178 -13.63 -25.59 13.77
C VAL A 178 -14.51 -25.05 14.89
N VAL A 179 -15.47 -24.15 14.57
CA VAL A 179 -16.41 -23.64 15.57
C VAL A 179 -17.32 -24.75 16.10
N SER A 180 -17.78 -25.67 15.25
CA SER A 180 -18.62 -26.79 15.70
C SER A 180 -17.86 -27.76 16.61
N GLU A 181 -16.60 -28.07 16.30
CA GLU A 181 -15.73 -28.88 17.17
C GLU A 181 -15.50 -28.23 18.54
N ILE A 182 -15.27 -26.90 18.59
CA ILE A 182 -15.09 -26.18 19.85
C ILE A 182 -16.39 -26.17 20.68
N SER A 183 -17.55 -25.99 20.05
CA SER A 183 -18.84 -26.08 20.75
C SER A 183 -19.11 -27.48 21.30
N PHE A 184 -18.73 -28.53 20.58
CA PHE A 184 -18.93 -29.91 21.00
C PHE A 184 -18.04 -30.28 22.21
N ILE A 185 -16.79 -29.80 22.24
CA ILE A 185 -15.90 -29.95 23.41
C ILE A 185 -16.42 -29.17 24.62
N GLY A 186 -17.03 -28.01 24.40
CA GLY A 186 -17.69 -27.22 25.44
C GLY A 186 -18.87 -27.97 26.09
N GLU A 187 -19.66 -28.70 25.31
CA GLU A 187 -20.77 -29.52 25.83
C GLU A 187 -20.29 -30.77 26.59
N ILE A 188 -19.20 -31.41 26.15
CA ILE A 188 -18.61 -32.57 26.84
C ILE A 188 -17.99 -32.16 28.19
N SER A 189 -17.50 -30.93 28.33
CA SER A 189 -16.87 -30.44 29.57
C SER A 189 -17.86 -30.04 30.67
N ILE A 190 -19.17 -30.14 30.42
CA ILE A 190 -20.26 -29.80 31.36
C ILE A 190 -20.91 -31.08 31.93
N PHE A 191 -20.45 -32.26 31.53
CA PHE A 191 -20.82 -33.57 32.10
C PHE A 191 -19.64 -34.20 32.83
#